data_AF-A0A565AKZ7-F1
#
_entry.id   AF-A0A565AKZ7-F1
#
_cell.length_a   1.000
_cell.length_b   1.000
_cell.length_c   1.000
_cell.angle_alpha   90.00
_cell.angle_beta   90.00
_cell.angle_gamma   90.00
#
_symmetry.space_group_name_H-M   'P 1'
#
loop_
_entity.id
_entity.type
_entity.pdbx_description
1 polymer ?
#
loop_
_entity_poly.entity_id
_entity_poly.type
_entity_poly.pdbx_seq_one_letter_code
_entity_poly.pdbx_strand_id
1 'polypeptide(L)'
;MRESLKEDPRDNAKFRRSADAAKESIRDYLSNWRGQKSIAGEESYAELEKVIRALAKFYSKAGPSAPLPDEVKTEILDDLNKAEEFL
;
A
#
# COMPACT_ATOMS: atom_id res chain seq x y z
N MET A 1 2.82 -4.28 -5.44
CA MET A 1 2.03 -3.20 -4.81
C MET A 1 1.85 -1.97 -5.71
N ARG A 2 2.91 -1.27 -6.15
CA ARG A 2 2.81 -0.05 -6.99
C ARG A 2 2.00 -0.23 -8.28
N GLU A 3 2.18 -1.36 -8.96
CA GLU A 3 1.45 -1.67 -10.20
C GLU A 3 -0.07 -1.65 -9.99
N SER A 4 -0.55 -2.15 -8.85
CA SER A 4 -2.00 -2.15 -8.53
C SER A 4 -2.61 -0.76 -8.48
N LEU A 5 -1.82 0.24 -8.09
CA LEU A 5 -2.26 1.62 -8.01
C LEU A 5 -2.34 2.24 -9.40
N LYS A 6 -1.53 1.79 -10.36
CA LYS A 6 -1.47 2.36 -11.72
C LYS A 6 -2.51 1.78 -12.68
N GLU A 7 -3.19 0.68 -12.32
CA GLU A 7 -4.18 0.03 -13.17
C GLU A 7 -5.44 0.88 -13.36
N ASP A 8 -6.05 0.78 -14.55
CA ASP A 8 -7.33 1.43 -14.86
C ASP A 8 -8.47 0.64 -14.19
N PRO A 9 -9.27 1.27 -13.30
CA PRO A 9 -10.41 0.61 -12.66
C PRO A 9 -11.52 0.17 -13.65
N ARG A 10 -11.49 0.64 -14.91
CA ARG A 10 -12.39 0.18 -15.99
C ARG A 10 -12.08 -1.24 -16.45
N ASP A 11 -10.83 -1.70 -16.32
CA ASP A 11 -10.47 -3.11 -16.48
C ASP A 11 -10.58 -3.82 -15.12
N ASN A 12 -11.83 -4.14 -14.76
CA ASN A 12 -12.16 -4.76 -13.48
C ASN A 12 -11.39 -6.06 -13.21
N ALA A 13 -11.07 -6.85 -14.24
CA ALA A 13 -10.37 -8.12 -14.06
C ALA A 13 -8.90 -7.88 -13.70
N LYS A 14 -8.24 -6.95 -14.40
CA LYS A 14 -6.84 -6.60 -14.15
C LYS A 14 -6.67 -5.83 -12.84
N PHE A 15 -7.57 -4.88 -12.57
CA PHE A 15 -7.63 -4.13 -11.31
C PHE A 15 -7.78 -5.06 -10.10
N ARG A 16 -8.66 -6.06 -10.18
CA ARG A 16 -8.84 -7.03 -9.07
C ARG A 16 -7.61 -7.88 -8.83
N ARG A 17 -7.00 -8.44 -9.88
CA ARG A 17 -5.79 -9.27 -9.74
C ARG A 17 -4.63 -8.50 -9.14
N SER A 18 -4.41 -7.27 -9.61
CA SER A 18 -3.34 -6.44 -9.09
C SER A 18 -3.61 -5.98 -7.64
N ALA A 19 -4.86 -5.67 -7.31
CA ALA A 19 -5.27 -5.35 -5.94
C ALA A 19 -5.12 -6.55 -4.99
N ASP A 20 -5.44 -7.77 -5.44
CA ASP A 20 -5.26 -8.99 -4.65
C ASP A 20 -3.76 -9.27 -4.39
N ALA A 21 -2.91 -9.11 -5.40
CA ALA A 21 -1.45 -9.20 -5.24
C ALA A 21 -0.92 -8.14 -4.25
N ALA A 22 -1.43 -6.92 -4.30
CA ALA A 22 -1.05 -5.88 -3.34
C ALA A 22 -1.50 -6.21 -1.91
N LYS A 23 -2.71 -6.75 -1.73
CA LYS A 23 -3.21 -7.20 -0.42
C LYS A 23 -2.35 -8.33 0.14
N GLU A 24 -1.90 -9.26 -0.70
CA GLU A 24 -1.00 -10.33 -0.30
C GLU A 24 0.35 -9.79 0.17
N SER A 25 0.97 -8.87 -0.58
CA SER A 25 2.23 -8.22 -0.15
C SER A 25 2.08 -7.49 1.19
N ILE A 26 0.95 -6.81 1.42
CA ILE A 26 0.67 -6.14 2.71
C ILE A 26 0.50 -7.18 3.83
N ARG A 27 -0.22 -8.28 3.58
CA ARG A 27 -0.41 -9.35 4.58
C ARG A 27 0.91 -9.98 4.95
N ASP A 28 1.76 -10.27 3.97
CA ASP A 28 3.10 -10.83 4.20
C ASP A 28 3.95 -9.86 5.02
N TYR A 29 3.96 -8.58 4.65
CA TYR A 29 4.65 -7.54 5.40
C TYR A 29 4.19 -7.50 6.86
N LEU A 30 2.88 -7.46 7.08
CA LEU A 30 2.29 -7.39 8.42
C LEU A 30 2.58 -8.63 9.27
N SER A 31 2.77 -9.79 8.64
CA SER A 31 3.03 -11.06 9.33
C SER A 31 4.50 -11.22 9.71
N ASN A 32 5.41 -10.75 8.86
CA ASN A 32 6.85 -10.97 9.02
C ASN A 32 7.56 -9.81 9.72
N TRP A 33 7.10 -8.57 9.52
CA TRP A 33 7.90 -7.37 9.84
C TRP A 33 7.22 -6.41 10.83
N ARG A 34 5.91 -6.52 11.03
CA ARG A 34 5.17 -5.60 11.92
C ARG A 34 5.63 -5.73 13.38
N GLY A 35 6.03 -4.61 13.98
CA GLY A 35 6.43 -4.56 15.39
C GLY A 35 7.83 -5.12 15.67
N GLN A 36 8.61 -5.41 14.63
CA GLN A 36 9.97 -5.91 14.78
C GLN A 36 10.89 -4.76 15.20
N LYS A 37 11.39 -4.82 16.45
CA LYS A 37 12.18 -3.72 17.05
C LYS A 37 13.49 -3.41 16.30
N SER A 38 14.05 -4.37 15.58
CA SER A 38 15.33 -4.21 14.88
C SER A 38 15.24 -3.27 13.67
N ILE A 39 14.06 -3.14 13.06
CA ILE A 39 13.83 -2.33 11.85
C ILE A 39 12.92 -1.13 12.12
N ALA A 40 12.34 -1.03 13.33
CA ALA A 40 11.43 0.04 13.71
C ALA A 40 12.07 1.44 13.70
N GLY A 41 13.41 1.52 13.67
CA GLY A 41 14.15 2.77 13.53
C GLY A 41 14.51 3.13 12.08
N GLU A 42 14.17 2.29 11.10
CA GLU A 42 14.47 2.55 9.69
C GLU A 42 13.43 3.52 9.10
N GLU A 43 13.89 4.56 8.41
CA GLU A 43 13.02 5.53 7.74
C GLU A 43 12.15 4.85 6.67
N SER A 44 12.72 3.89 5.92
CA SER A 44 12.00 3.08 4.94
C SER A 44 10.84 2.29 5.57
N TYR A 45 11.03 1.76 6.78
CA TYR A 45 9.99 1.08 7.54
C TYR A 45 8.87 2.04 7.95
N ALA A 46 9.22 3.24 8.43
CA ALA A 46 8.25 4.25 8.84
C ALA A 46 7.38 4.73 7.66
N GLU A 47 7.97 4.94 6.48
CA GLU A 47 7.24 5.32 5.28
C GLU A 47 6.31 4.18 4.79
N LEU A 48 6.76 2.92 4.85
CA LEU A 48 5.90 1.76 4.54
C LEU A 48 4.71 1.63 5.50
N GLU A 49 4.90 1.88 6.79
CA GLU A 49 3.79 1.86 7.75
C GLU A 49 2.74 2.95 7.46
N LYS A 50 3.17 4.15 7.00
CA LYS A 50 2.25 5.22 6.60
C LYS A 50 1.38 4.77 5.43
N VAL A 51 1.99 4.19 4.40
CA VAL A 51 1.28 3.65 3.23
C VAL A 51 0.23 2.62 3.64
N ILE A 52 0.61 1.64 4.46
CA ILE A 52 -0.30 0.57 4.89
C ILE A 52 -1.44 1.13 5.75
N ARG A 53 -1.15 2.09 6.63
CA ARG A 53 -2.15 2.75 7.46
C ARG A 53 -3.14 3.58 6.62
N ALA A 54 -2.66 4.31 5.63
CA ALA A 54 -3.49 5.09 4.71
C ALA A 54 -4.46 4.17 3.94
N LEU A 55 -3.95 3.07 3.39
CA LEU A 55 -4.75 2.06 2.70
C LEU A 55 -5.79 1.41 3.62
N ALA A 56 -5.40 1.00 4.83
CA ALA A 56 -6.31 0.40 5.80
C ALA A 56 -7.42 1.38 6.22
N LYS A 57 -7.08 2.65 6.46
CA LYS A 57 -8.04 3.70 6.78
C LYS A 57 -9.02 3.96 5.63
N PHE A 58 -8.53 4.00 4.39
CA PHE A 58 -9.38 4.18 3.23
C PHE A 58 -10.36 3.01 3.06
N TYR A 59 -9.85 1.78 3.01
CA TYR A 59 -10.67 0.60 2.72
C TYR A 59 -11.60 0.19 3.87
N SER A 60 -11.27 0.51 5.12
CA SER A 60 -12.20 0.33 6.24
C SER A 60 -13.43 1.23 6.14
N LYS A 61 -13.32 2.41 5.51
CA LYS A 61 -14.43 3.36 5.32
C LYS A 61 -15.15 3.18 3.99
N ALA A 62 -14.41 3.00 2.90
CA ALA A 62 -14.96 2.97 1.54
C ALA A 62 -15.38 1.55 1.10
N GLY A 63 -14.88 0.52 1.77
CA GLY A 63 -15.11 -0.89 1.43
C GLY A 63 -14.04 -1.45 0.49
N PRO A 64 -13.79 -2.77 0.53
CA PRO A 64 -12.57 -3.43 0.01
C PRO A 64 -12.40 -3.42 -1.53
N SER A 65 -13.39 -2.92 -2.25
CA SER A 65 -13.41 -2.81 -3.71
C SER A 65 -13.59 -1.36 -4.18
N ALA A 66 -13.57 -0.39 -3.26
CA ALA A 66 -13.67 1.01 -3.62
C ALA A 66 -12.46 1.45 -4.46
N PRO A 67 -12.68 2.20 -5.55
CA PRO A 67 -11.58 2.81 -6.29
C PRO A 67 -10.90 3.85 -5.41
N LEU A 68 -9.57 3.83 -5.39
CA LEU A 68 -8.77 4.84 -4.69
C LEU A 68 -8.92 6.19 -5.42
N PRO A 69 -9.25 7.28 -4.70
CA PRO A 69 -9.19 8.63 -5.25
C PRO A 69 -7.77 8.98 -5.70
N ASP A 70 -7.64 9.80 -6.73
CA ASP A 70 -6.34 10.20 -7.29
C ASP A 70 -5.43 10.87 -6.26
N GLU A 71 -6.00 11.63 -5.34
CA GLU A 71 -5.29 12.28 -4.22
C GLU A 71 -4.61 11.24 -3.32
N VAL A 72 -5.37 10.25 -2.84
CA VAL A 72 -4.88 9.17 -1.97
C VAL A 72 -3.87 8.30 -2.72
N LYS A 73 -4.10 8.05 -4.00
CA LYS A 73 -3.19 7.30 -4.86
C LYS A 73 -1.85 8.02 -5.03
N THR A 74 -1.87 9.34 -5.21
CA THR A 74 -0.65 10.16 -5.34
C THR A 74 0.13 10.15 -4.03
N GLU A 75 -0.54 10.38 -2.89
CA GLU A 75 0.08 10.33 -1.56
C GLU A 75 0.77 8.98 -1.30
N ILE A 76 0.08 7.87 -1.59
CA ILE A 76 0.66 6.52 -1.43
C ILE A 76 1.86 6.31 -2.36
N LEU A 77 1.81 6.81 -3.60
CA LEU A 77 2.92 6.65 -4.55
C LEU A 77 4.16 7.43 -4.12
N ASP A 78 3.96 8.62 -3.53
CA ASP A 78 5.04 9.45 -2.99
C ASP A 78 5.68 8.82 -1.75
N ASP A 79 4.88 8.30 -0.82
CA ASP A 79 5.43 7.63 0.36
C ASP A 79 6.16 6.33 -0.02
N LEU A 80 5.69 5.61 -1.06
CA LEU A 80 6.41 4.47 -1.63
C LEU A 80 7.72 4.89 -2.34
N ASN A 81 7.81 6.09 -2.92
CA ASN A 81 9.06 6.61 -3.48
C ASN A 81 10.06 6.89 -2.36
N LYS A 82 9.64 7.59 -1.31
CA LYS A 82 10.49 7.89 -0.15
C LYS A 82 11.01 6.63 0.53
N ALA A 83 10.14 5.64 0.72
CA ALA A 83 10.54 4.35 1.30
C ALA A 83 11.68 3.68 0.50
N GLU A 84 11.66 3.80 -0.83
CA GLU A 84 12.68 3.26 -1.73
C GLU A 84 13.97 4.12 -1.74
N GLU A 85 13.86 5.43 -1.55
CA GLU A 85 15.03 6.32 -1.38
C GLU A 85 15.81 6.04 -0.08
N PHE A 86 15.16 5.46 0.93
CA PHE A 86 15.76 5.08 2.21
C PHE A 86 16.29 3.64 2.26
N LEU A 87 16.20 2.88 1.17
CA LEU A 87 16.71 1.49 1.04
C LEU A 87 18.09 1.46 0.39
#